data_AF-A0A5D5AVT8-F1
#
_entry.id   AF-A0A5D5AVT8-F1
#
_cell.length_a   1.000
_cell.length_b   1.000
_cell.length_c   1.000
_cell.angle_alpha   90.00
_cell.angle_beta   90.00
_cell.angle_gamma   90.00
#
_symmetry.space_group_name_H-M   'P 1'
#
loop_
_entity.id
_entity.type
_entity.pdbx_description
1 polymer ?
#
loop_
_entity_poly.entity_id
_entity_poly.type
_entity_poly.pdbx_seq_one_letter_code
_entity_poly.pdbx_strand_id
1 'polypeptide(L)' 'MAVLEKQGPSRTTRLAAELEAHPITVTQRCDALQADGYVRRVSADVFGITEDGRAYLSTHVD' A
#
# COMPACT_ATOMS: atom_id res chain seq x y z
N MET A 1 4.12 1.12 3.14
CA MET A 1 3.79 0.83 1.73
C MET A 1 5.00 0.46 0.88
N ALA A 2 6.23 0.43 1.42
CA ALA A 2 7.43 -0.03 0.73
C ALA A 2 7.30 -1.41 0.06
N VAL A 3 6.45 -2.31 0.59
CA VAL A 3 6.14 -3.60 -0.03
C VAL A 3 5.55 -3.42 -1.45
N LEU A 4 4.68 -2.44 -1.67
CA LEU A 4 4.09 -2.16 -2.99
C LEU A 4 5.10 -1.56 -3.97
N GLU A 5 6.05 -0.78 -3.47
CA GLU A 5 7.15 -0.25 -4.27
C GLU A 5 8.11 -1.37 -4.69
N LYS A 6 8.47 -2.25 -3.75
CA LYS A 6 9.40 -3.37 -3.98
C LYS A 6 8.81 -4.49 -4.83
N GLN A 7 7.54 -4.84 -4.62
CA GLN A 7 6.90 -6.02 -5.21
C GLN A 7 5.88 -5.70 -6.29
N GLY A 8 5.56 -4.42 -6.50
CA GLY A 8 4.48 -4.00 -7.37
C GLY A 8 3.08 -4.24 -6.77
N PRO A 9 2.02 -4.12 -7.59
CA PRO A 9 0.65 -4.25 -7.12
C PRO A 9 0.40 -5.57 -6.40
N SER A 10 -0.17 -5.52 -5.20
CA SER A 10 -0.31 -6.68 -4.31
C SER A 10 -1.68 -6.76 -3.66
N ARG A 11 -2.13 -8.00 -3.42
CA ARG A 11 -3.35 -8.27 -2.66
C ARG A 11 -3.19 -7.88 -1.20
N THR A 12 -4.28 -7.45 -0.59
CA THR A 12 -4.37 -7.09 0.84
C THR A 12 -3.89 -8.21 1.75
N THR A 13 -4.22 -9.47 1.45
CA THR A 13 -3.78 -10.63 2.24
C THR A 13 -2.26 -10.86 2.17
N ARG A 14 -1.65 -10.62 1.01
CA ARG A 14 -0.19 -10.68 0.86
C ARG A 14 0.48 -9.54 1.62
N LEU A 15 -0.05 -8.33 1.50
CA LEU A 15 0.42 -7.18 2.26
C LEU A 15 0.31 -7.41 3.78
N ALA A 16 -0.77 -8.05 4.24
CA ALA A 16 -0.97 -8.41 5.64
C ALA A 16 0.09 -9.40 6.14
N ALA A 17 0.42 -10.42 5.33
CA ALA A 17 1.48 -11.36 5.66
C ALA A 17 2.86 -10.68 5.75
N GLU A 18 3.21 -9.86 4.76
CA GLU A 18 4.51 -9.17 4.70
C GLU A 18 4.68 -8.08 5.76
N LEU A 19 3.58 -7.47 6.20
CA LEU A 19 3.58 -6.44 7.25
C LEU A 19 3.30 -7.01 8.64
N GLU A 20 3.16 -8.34 8.76
CA GLU A 20 2.80 -9.04 10.00
C GLU A 20 1.60 -8.38 10.71
N ALA A 21 0.59 -8.01 9.91
CA ALA A 21 -0.57 -7.24 10.35
C ALA A 21 -1.89 -7.93 9.97
N HIS A 22 -2.99 -7.55 10.64
CA HIS A 22 -4.30 -8.07 10.30
C HIS A 22 -4.80 -7.49 8.94
N PRO A 23 -5.48 -8.28 8.08
CA PRO A 23 -5.95 -7.80 6.76
C PRO A 23 -6.85 -6.56 6.81
N ILE A 24 -7.67 -6.43 7.86
CA ILE A 24 -8.52 -5.25 8.07
C ILE A 24 -7.67 -3.99 8.28
N THR A 25 -6.61 -4.08 9.08
CA THR A 25 -5.69 -2.96 9.34
C THR A 25 -4.98 -2.53 8.07
N VAL A 26 -4.57 -3.49 7.24
CA VAL A 26 -3.97 -3.20 5.93
C VAL A 26 -4.97 -2.52 5.01
N THR A 27 -6.21 -3.00 4.96
CA THR A 27 -7.27 -2.39 4.15
C THR A 27 -7.50 -0.93 4.55
N GLN A 28 -7.68 -0.67 5.84
CA GLN A 28 -7.88 0.68 6.37
C GLN A 28 -6.71 1.61 6.05
N ARG A 29 -5.47 1.11 6.18
CA ARG A 29 -4.27 1.89 5.83
C ARG A 29 -4.18 2.16 4.34
N CYS A 30 -4.50 1.19 3.48
CA CYS A 30 -4.55 1.39 2.04
C CYS A 30 -5.64 2.39 1.65
N ASP A 31 -6.79 2.37 2.31
CA ASP A 31 -7.89 3.30 2.04
C ASP A 31 -7.52 4.74 2.43
N ALA A 32 -6.86 4.93 3.57
CA ALA A 32 -6.34 6.23 3.98
C ALA A 32 -5.30 6.76 2.96
N LEU A 33 -4.31 5.93 2.60
CA LEU A 33 -3.29 6.32 1.63
C LEU A 33 -3.86 6.52 0.22
N GLN A 34 -4.99 5.88 -0.12
CA GLN A 34 -5.68 6.10 -1.38
C GLN A 34 -6.42 7.44 -1.37
N ALA A 35 -7.06 7.81 -0.25
CA ALA A 35 -7.68 9.12 -0.10
C ALA A 35 -6.65 10.25 -0.25
N ASP A 36 -5.41 10.02 0.19
CA ASP A 36 -4.30 10.96 0.03
C ASP A 36 -3.57 10.85 -1.34
N GLY A 37 -3.99 9.95 -2.22
CA GLY A 37 -3.43 9.79 -3.57
C GLY A 37 -2.11 8.99 -3.67
N TYR A 38 -1.62 8.40 -2.57
CA TYR A 38 -0.35 7.67 -2.51
C TYR A 38 -0.43 6.22 -3.00
N VAL A 39 -1.60 5.61 -2.90
CA VAL A 39 -1.86 4.29 -3.48
C VAL A 39 -3.12 4.32 -4.33
N ARG A 40 -3.26 3.37 -5.25
CA ARG A 40 -4.46 3.18 -6.05
C ARG A 40 -4.95 1.76 -5.94
N ARG A 41 -6.26 1.58 -5.86
CA ARG A 41 -6.90 0.27 -6.00
C ARG A 41 -6.91 -0.13 -7.48
N VAL A 42 -6.25 -1.24 -7.79
CA VAL A 42 -6.16 -1.82 -9.15
C VAL A 42 -7.33 -2.77 -9.40
N SER A 43 -7.75 -3.51 -8.37
CA SER A 43 -8.95 -4.35 -8.33
C SER A 43 -9.43 -4.50 -6.89
N ALA A 44 -10.52 -5.23 -6.65
CA ALA A 44 -11.24 -5.29 -5.37
C ALA A 44 -10.34 -5.35 -4.11
N ASP A 45 -9.28 -6.16 -4.12
CA ASP A 45 -8.35 -6.35 -3.00
C ASP A 45 -6.88 -6.06 -3.36
N VAL A 46 -6.59 -5.54 -4.56
CA VAL A 46 -5.23 -5.28 -5.05
C VAL A 46 -4.95 -3.78 -5.03
N PHE A 47 -3.85 -3.40 -4.37
CA PHE A 47 -3.36 -2.04 -4.34
C PHE A 47 -2.02 -1.93 -5.06
N GLY A 48 -1.77 -0.79 -5.70
CA GLY A 48 -0.46 -0.41 -6.25
C GLY A 48 -0.08 0.99 -5.78
N ILE A 49 1.21 1.30 -5.80
CA ILE A 49 1.73 2.62 -5.40
C ILE A 49 1.71 3.60 -6.59
N THR A 50 1.29 4.85 -6.34
CA THR A 50 1.32 5.94 -7.32
C THR A 50 2.72 6.56 -7.41
N GLU A 51 2.90 7.54 -8.28
CA GLU A 51 4.14 8.31 -8.34
C GLU A 51 4.33 9.17 -7.08
N ASP A 52 3.28 9.89 -6.66
CA ASP A 52 3.28 10.65 -5.41
C ASP A 52 3.54 9.76 -4.19
N GLY A 53 3.01 8.54 -4.18
CA GLY A 53 3.30 7.57 -3.14
C GLY A 53 4.78 7.14 -3.09
N ARG A 54 5.43 6.98 -4.25
CA ARG A 54 6.89 6.70 -4.31
C ARG A 54 7.70 7.88 -3.78
N ALA A 55 7.33 9.10 -4.14
CA ALA A 55 7.97 10.31 -3.62
C ALA A 55 7.78 10.45 -2.10
N TYR A 56 6.59 10.15 -1.58
CA TYR A 56 6.29 10.14 -0.15
C TYR A 56 7.16 9.13 0.61
N LEU A 57 7.28 7.89 0.11
CA LEU A 57 8.12 6.88 0.76
C LEU A 57 9.62 7.23 0.74
N SER A 58 10.10 7.86 -0.35
CA SER A 58 11.49 8.29 -0.48
C SER A 58 11.88 9.38 0.52
N THR A 59 10.91 10.12 1.07
CA THR A 59 11.11 11.23 2.00
C THR A 59 10.83 10.87 3.46
N HIS A 60 10.18 9.72 3.71
CA HIS A 60 9.74 9.27 5.04
C HIS A 60 10.20 7.83 5.33
N VAL A 61 11.44 7.51 4.95
CA VAL A 61 12.08 6.25 5.34
C VAL A 61 12.22 6.22 6.85
N ASP A 62 11.38 5.41 7.51
CA ASP A 62 11.56 4.89 8.87
C ASP A 62 11.78 3.37 8.76
#